data_AF-A0A750FIT6-F1
#
_entry.id   AF-A0A750FIT6-F1
#
_cell.length_a   1.000
_cell.length_b   1.000
_cell.length_c   1.000
_cell.angle_alpha   90.00
_cell.angle_beta   90.00
_cell.angle_gamma   90.00
#
_symmetry.space_group_name_H-M   'P 1'
#
loop_
_entity.id
_entity.type
_entity.pdbx_description
1 polymer ?
#
loop_
_entity_poly.entity_id
_entity_poly.type
_entity_poly.pdbx_seq_one_letter_code
_entity_poly.pdbx_strand_id
1 'polypeptide(L)'
;MHRIDTPTAQKDKFGQGKNGFTNGDPATGRRATDLNSDMWDAVQEEVCTVIEAAGIPLSKGEHTQLHAAIGRLIDEQVKTRLEKNQNGADIPNKPLFLQNVGLEETINLAKNAVPATRRINSKPLSGDITLSAADVNAFALGMTGDYTLENDKSVGWNWKSGVYNVPTGGASSLILHFNMNIGSCPAVQFCVNYKNGGISYRSARDGFGFELDWSEFYTTTRKPSAGDVGALPVSGGVINGNLGIGTPNILGGSSIVFGDNDTGIKQNGDGILDIYANGVQVFRFQNDTLESKKSINVTGRLTPTDYGNFDSRYVQDIRLGSLQYGQVWNGPGFSDTSGYVITGIINGNSDELIDGAHRRPIQKLIGNQWYNVVSI
;
A
#
# COMPACT_ATOMS: atom_id res chain seq x y z
N MET A 1 -39.26 -102.66 -2.03
CA MET A 1 -39.04 -103.94 -2.76
C MET A 1 -38.53 -105.02 -1.80
N HIS A 2 -39.07 -106.24 -1.86
CA HIS A 2 -38.58 -107.40 -1.08
C HIS A 2 -37.75 -108.37 -1.93
N ARG A 3 -37.14 -109.38 -1.30
CA ARG A 3 -36.39 -110.44 -2.00
C ARG A 3 -37.35 -111.56 -2.40
N ILE A 4 -37.07 -112.24 -3.52
CA ILE A 4 -37.86 -113.40 -3.97
C ILE A 4 -37.81 -114.53 -2.94
N ASP A 5 -38.97 -115.03 -2.54
CA ASP A 5 -39.17 -115.91 -1.39
C ASP A 5 -40.02 -117.15 -1.73
N THR A 6 -40.28 -117.37 -3.01
CA THR A 6 -40.96 -118.58 -3.48
C THR A 6 -40.16 -119.84 -3.15
N PRO A 7 -40.80 -121.02 -3.01
CA PRO A 7 -40.11 -122.27 -2.68
C PRO A 7 -38.97 -122.65 -3.65
N THR A 8 -39.03 -122.16 -4.88
CA THR A 8 -38.03 -122.34 -5.94
C THR A 8 -36.96 -121.24 -6.01
N ALA A 9 -37.00 -120.26 -5.09
CA ALA A 9 -35.97 -119.24 -5.00
C ALA A 9 -34.61 -119.89 -4.68
N GLN A 10 -33.53 -119.35 -5.24
CA GLN A 10 -32.19 -119.75 -4.82
C GLN A 10 -31.94 -119.24 -3.42
N LYS A 11 -31.91 -120.16 -2.46
CA LYS A 11 -31.53 -119.83 -1.09
C LYS A 11 -30.13 -119.22 -1.06
N ASP A 12 -29.99 -118.12 -0.33
CA ASP A 12 -28.72 -117.45 -0.04
C ASP A 12 -27.86 -117.04 -1.26
N LYS A 13 -28.48 -116.82 -2.44
CA LYS A 13 -27.75 -116.44 -3.67
C LYS A 13 -26.81 -115.24 -3.48
N PHE A 14 -27.21 -114.27 -2.66
CA PHE A 14 -26.45 -113.05 -2.40
C PHE A 14 -25.95 -112.95 -0.95
N GLY A 15 -25.81 -114.09 -0.25
CA GLY A 15 -25.44 -114.18 1.17
C GLY A 15 -26.58 -114.69 2.05
N GLN A 16 -26.27 -114.99 3.32
CA GLN A 16 -27.23 -115.57 4.27
C GLN A 16 -28.52 -114.72 4.38
N GLY A 17 -29.67 -115.34 4.19
CA GLY A 17 -30.99 -114.73 4.17
C GLY A 17 -31.35 -113.97 2.89
N LYS A 18 -30.46 -113.92 1.89
CA LYS A 18 -30.64 -113.11 0.67
C LYS A 18 -30.89 -114.01 -0.55
N ASN A 19 -32.12 -114.48 -0.63
CA ASN A 19 -32.58 -115.31 -1.73
C ASN A 19 -32.55 -114.56 -3.08
N GLY A 20 -32.41 -115.30 -4.19
CA GLY A 20 -32.36 -114.71 -5.52
C GLY A 20 -32.92 -115.62 -6.62
N PHE A 21 -33.06 -115.08 -7.82
CA PHE A 21 -33.57 -115.81 -8.98
C PHE A 21 -32.57 -116.84 -9.51
N THR A 22 -33.07 -117.97 -9.99
CA THR A 22 -32.31 -118.97 -10.77
C THR A 22 -33.07 -119.34 -12.04
N ASN A 23 -32.35 -119.62 -13.12
CA ASN A 23 -32.94 -120.11 -14.37
C ASN A 23 -33.37 -121.58 -14.27
N GLY A 24 -33.12 -122.21 -13.12
CA GLY A 24 -33.18 -123.66 -12.98
C GLY A 24 -31.96 -124.31 -13.61
N ASP A 25 -31.88 -125.62 -13.46
CA ASP A 25 -30.87 -126.46 -14.08
C ASP A 25 -31.51 -127.82 -14.38
N PRO A 26 -31.83 -128.10 -15.66
CA PRO A 26 -32.45 -129.35 -16.08
C PRO A 26 -31.61 -130.58 -15.73
N ALA A 27 -30.27 -130.45 -15.69
CA ALA A 27 -29.36 -131.56 -15.42
C ALA A 27 -29.39 -131.99 -13.93
N THR A 28 -29.72 -131.08 -13.03
CA THR A 28 -29.80 -131.33 -11.57
C THR A 28 -31.24 -131.39 -11.05
N GLY A 29 -32.24 -131.30 -11.93
CA GLY A 29 -33.66 -131.32 -11.57
C GLY A 29 -34.14 -130.03 -10.88
N ARG A 30 -33.32 -128.98 -10.88
CA ARG A 30 -33.64 -127.72 -10.20
C ARG A 30 -34.58 -126.88 -11.06
N ARG A 31 -35.75 -126.54 -10.54
CA ARG A 31 -36.71 -125.66 -11.22
C ARG A 31 -36.21 -124.22 -11.28
N ALA A 32 -36.60 -123.51 -12.33
CA ALA A 32 -36.47 -122.05 -12.38
C ALA A 32 -37.27 -121.42 -11.24
N THR A 33 -36.87 -120.22 -10.82
CA THR A 33 -37.59 -119.50 -9.76
C THR A 33 -38.98 -119.11 -10.26
N ASP A 34 -40.00 -119.72 -9.65
CA ASP A 34 -41.40 -119.32 -9.80
C ASP A 34 -41.56 -117.87 -9.31
N LEU A 35 -42.30 -117.08 -10.07
CA LEU A 35 -42.63 -115.69 -9.75
C LEU A 35 -43.96 -115.67 -8.98
N ASN A 36 -44.04 -114.88 -7.90
CA ASN A 36 -45.26 -114.66 -7.12
C ASN A 36 -45.82 -113.25 -7.31
N SER A 37 -47.09 -113.07 -6.93
CA SER A 37 -47.77 -111.77 -6.92
C SER A 37 -47.03 -110.75 -6.09
N ASP A 38 -46.62 -111.12 -4.87
CA ASP A 38 -46.06 -110.17 -3.91
C ASP A 38 -44.80 -109.45 -4.45
N MET A 39 -43.94 -110.18 -5.17
CA MET A 39 -42.76 -109.59 -5.81
C MET A 39 -43.15 -108.65 -6.95
N TRP A 40 -44.11 -109.03 -7.79
CA TRP A 40 -44.54 -108.21 -8.93
C TRP A 40 -45.35 -106.99 -8.49
N ASP A 41 -46.16 -107.10 -7.44
CA ASP A 41 -46.86 -105.98 -6.82
C ASP A 41 -45.85 -105.01 -6.21
N ALA A 42 -44.82 -105.50 -5.51
CA ALA A 42 -43.76 -104.64 -5.00
C ALA A 42 -42.96 -103.94 -6.10
N VAL A 43 -42.67 -104.60 -7.23
CA VAL A 43 -42.04 -103.97 -8.40
C VAL A 43 -42.95 -102.89 -8.98
N GLN A 44 -44.24 -103.19 -9.15
CA GLN A 44 -45.24 -102.27 -9.67
C GLN A 44 -45.33 -101.02 -8.77
N GLU A 45 -45.52 -101.20 -7.47
CA GLU A 45 -45.72 -100.09 -6.54
C GLU A 45 -44.48 -99.19 -6.39
N GLU A 46 -43.26 -99.73 -6.49
CA GLU A 46 -42.04 -98.90 -6.52
C GLU A 46 -41.99 -98.01 -7.77
N VAL A 47 -42.45 -98.53 -8.91
CA VAL A 47 -42.53 -97.75 -10.16
C VAL A 47 -43.69 -96.74 -10.10
N CYS A 48 -44.86 -97.17 -9.63
CA CYS A 48 -46.05 -96.34 -9.48
C CYS A 48 -45.81 -95.18 -8.52
N THR A 49 -45.17 -95.43 -7.37
CA THR A 49 -44.85 -94.41 -6.37
C THR A 49 -44.01 -93.28 -6.97
N VAL A 50 -43.02 -93.59 -7.82
CA VAL A 50 -42.20 -92.56 -8.49
C VAL A 50 -43.04 -91.73 -9.47
N ILE A 51 -43.95 -92.38 -10.20
CA ILE A 51 -44.83 -91.73 -11.18
C ILE A 51 -45.83 -90.79 -10.48
N GLU A 52 -46.45 -91.27 -9.41
CA GLU A 52 -47.42 -90.50 -8.63
C GLU A 52 -46.75 -89.35 -7.87
N ALA A 53 -45.53 -89.55 -7.32
CA ALA A 53 -44.75 -88.49 -6.69
C ALA A 53 -44.39 -87.35 -7.66
N ALA A 54 -44.26 -87.65 -8.95
CA ALA A 54 -44.10 -86.64 -10.00
C ALA A 54 -45.43 -85.96 -10.40
N GLY A 55 -46.55 -86.31 -9.76
CA GLY A 55 -47.89 -85.81 -10.08
C GLY A 55 -48.38 -86.27 -11.45
N ILE A 56 -47.99 -87.47 -11.90
CA ILE A 56 -48.42 -88.09 -13.15
C ILE A 56 -49.44 -89.20 -12.82
N PRO A 57 -50.65 -89.19 -13.42
CA PRO A 57 -51.63 -90.26 -13.23
C PRO A 57 -51.19 -91.57 -13.89
N LEU A 58 -51.37 -92.72 -13.22
CA LEU A 58 -51.09 -94.05 -13.79
C LEU A 58 -52.02 -94.36 -14.98
N SER A 59 -51.47 -94.87 -16.08
CA SER A 59 -52.21 -95.12 -17.32
C SER A 59 -51.90 -96.51 -17.89
N LYS A 60 -52.94 -97.35 -17.97
CA LYS A 60 -52.84 -98.68 -18.57
C LYS A 60 -52.61 -98.56 -20.08
N GLY A 61 -51.39 -98.84 -20.52
CA GLY A 61 -50.98 -98.80 -21.94
C GLY A 61 -49.88 -97.78 -22.24
N GLU A 62 -49.51 -96.93 -21.27
CA GLU A 62 -48.39 -96.00 -21.42
C GLU A 62 -47.12 -96.62 -20.82
N HIS A 63 -46.13 -96.89 -21.67
CA HIS A 63 -44.90 -97.58 -21.26
C HIS A 63 -43.72 -96.62 -21.01
N THR A 64 -43.95 -95.30 -20.98
CA THR A 64 -42.93 -94.27 -20.73
C THR A 64 -43.14 -93.46 -19.45
N GLN A 65 -44.14 -93.81 -18.62
CA GLN A 65 -44.52 -93.01 -17.44
C GLN A 65 -43.38 -92.80 -16.44
N LEU A 66 -42.60 -93.84 -16.16
CA LEU A 66 -41.44 -93.73 -15.26
C LEU A 66 -40.39 -92.76 -15.78
N HIS A 67 -40.15 -92.75 -17.10
CA HIS A 67 -39.21 -91.82 -17.74
C HIS A 67 -39.71 -90.37 -17.61
N ALA A 68 -40.99 -90.11 -17.89
CA ALA A 68 -41.59 -88.79 -17.73
C ALA A 68 -41.56 -88.30 -16.27
N ALA A 69 -41.80 -89.20 -15.32
CA ALA A 69 -41.74 -88.90 -13.89
C ALA A 69 -40.35 -88.46 -13.44
N ILE A 70 -39.32 -89.21 -13.84
CA ILE A 70 -37.92 -88.87 -13.56
C ILE A 70 -37.56 -87.51 -14.16
N GLY A 71 -37.93 -87.26 -15.43
CA GLY A 71 -37.69 -85.97 -16.08
C GLY A 71 -38.32 -84.79 -15.33
N ARG A 72 -39.59 -84.92 -14.94
CA ARG A 72 -40.31 -83.85 -14.22
C ARG A 72 -39.75 -83.58 -12.82
N LEU A 73 -39.41 -84.64 -12.07
CA LEU A 73 -38.82 -84.50 -10.75
C LEU A 73 -37.45 -83.81 -10.81
N ILE A 74 -36.67 -84.08 -11.85
CA ILE A 74 -35.39 -83.39 -12.11
C ILE A 74 -35.64 -81.93 -12.47
N ASP A 75 -36.55 -81.64 -13.41
CA ASP A 75 -36.81 -80.27 -13.87
C ASP A 75 -37.30 -79.34 -12.74
N GLU A 76 -38.21 -79.82 -11.89
CA GLU A 76 -38.69 -79.05 -10.73
C GLU A 76 -37.58 -78.77 -9.71
N GLN A 77 -36.64 -79.70 -9.51
CA GLN A 77 -35.47 -79.44 -8.68
C GLN A 77 -34.48 -78.46 -9.33
N VAL A 78 -34.39 -78.41 -10.66
CA VAL A 78 -33.45 -77.54 -11.40
C VAL A 78 -33.96 -76.10 -11.49
N LYS A 79 -35.28 -75.87 -11.63
CA LYS A 79 -35.89 -74.52 -11.71
C LYS A 79 -35.63 -73.61 -10.51
N THR A 80 -35.24 -74.17 -9.37
CA THR A 80 -34.91 -73.41 -8.15
C THR A 80 -33.48 -72.86 -8.13
N ARG A 81 -32.68 -73.13 -9.17
CA ARG A 81 -31.26 -72.79 -9.27
C ARG A 81 -31.04 -71.77 -10.38
N LEU A 82 -29.93 -71.04 -10.29
CA LEU A 82 -29.49 -70.11 -11.33
C LEU A 82 -28.99 -70.87 -12.57
N GLU A 83 -29.48 -70.49 -13.74
CA GLU A 83 -29.12 -71.05 -15.03
C GLU A 83 -27.80 -70.44 -15.56
N LYS A 84 -26.84 -71.28 -15.94
CA LYS A 84 -25.50 -70.82 -16.37
C LYS A 84 -25.54 -69.90 -17.60
N ASN A 85 -26.42 -70.18 -18.55
CA ASN A 85 -26.60 -69.39 -19.77
C ASN A 85 -27.33 -68.06 -19.55
N GLN A 86 -27.98 -67.86 -18.40
CA GLN A 86 -28.66 -66.60 -18.06
C GLN A 86 -27.70 -65.54 -17.52
N ASN A 87 -26.47 -65.90 -17.12
CA ASN A 87 -25.45 -64.98 -16.63
C ASN A 87 -25.95 -64.01 -15.54
N GLY A 88 -26.85 -64.47 -14.66
CA GLY A 88 -27.41 -63.69 -13.56
C GLY A 88 -28.61 -62.81 -13.93
N ALA A 89 -29.13 -62.89 -15.16
CA ALA A 89 -30.37 -62.23 -15.56
C ALA A 89 -31.57 -62.72 -14.71
N ASP A 90 -31.56 -64.01 -14.38
CA ASP A 90 -32.53 -64.79 -13.60
C ASP A 90 -32.43 -64.57 -12.07
N ILE A 91 -31.49 -63.74 -11.59
CA ILE A 91 -31.44 -63.34 -10.18
C ILE A 91 -32.68 -62.50 -9.84
N PRO A 92 -33.55 -62.94 -8.90
CA PRO A 92 -34.81 -62.26 -8.59
C PRO A 92 -34.63 -60.88 -7.94
N ASN A 93 -33.62 -60.74 -7.07
CA ASN A 93 -33.31 -59.48 -6.38
C ASN A 93 -31.81 -59.17 -6.50
N LYS A 94 -31.44 -58.46 -7.57
CA LYS A 94 -30.06 -58.08 -7.86
C LYS A 94 -29.44 -57.18 -6.77
N PRO A 95 -30.17 -56.19 -6.20
CA PRO A 95 -29.66 -55.44 -5.04
C PRO A 95 -29.28 -56.32 -3.84
N LEU A 96 -30.17 -57.22 -3.41
CA LEU A 96 -29.88 -58.14 -2.30
C LEU A 96 -28.77 -59.13 -2.64
N PHE A 97 -28.69 -59.58 -3.90
CA PHE A 97 -27.57 -60.42 -4.35
C PHE A 97 -26.23 -59.69 -4.20
N LEU A 98 -26.14 -58.43 -4.64
CA LEU A 98 -24.94 -57.59 -4.50
C LEU A 98 -24.58 -57.36 -3.02
N GLN A 99 -25.57 -57.22 -2.14
CA GLN A 99 -25.35 -57.17 -0.69
C GLN A 99 -24.79 -58.50 -0.15
N ASN A 100 -25.39 -59.64 -0.52
CA ASN A 100 -24.97 -60.97 -0.06
C ASN A 100 -23.56 -61.36 -0.53
N VAL A 101 -23.12 -60.87 -1.71
CA VAL A 101 -21.74 -61.06 -2.19
C VAL A 101 -20.76 -60.01 -1.66
N GLY A 102 -21.19 -59.14 -0.73
CA GLY A 102 -20.34 -58.13 -0.09
C GLY A 102 -19.96 -56.94 -0.97
N LEU A 103 -20.70 -56.68 -2.07
CA LEU A 103 -20.40 -55.57 -2.99
C LEU A 103 -21.09 -54.25 -2.63
N GLU A 104 -21.90 -54.21 -1.57
CA GLU A 104 -22.61 -53.00 -1.14
C GLU A 104 -21.66 -51.83 -0.84
N GLU A 105 -20.60 -52.09 -0.06
CA GLU A 105 -19.59 -51.08 0.27
C GLU A 105 -18.82 -50.61 -0.98
N THR A 106 -18.40 -51.54 -1.84
CA THR A 106 -17.72 -51.25 -3.10
C THR A 106 -18.54 -50.32 -4.01
N ILE A 107 -19.85 -50.56 -4.12
CA ILE A 107 -20.75 -49.71 -4.91
C ILE A 107 -20.85 -48.31 -4.30
N ASN A 108 -20.95 -48.21 -2.98
CA ASN A 108 -21.06 -46.92 -2.28
C ASN A 108 -19.76 -46.10 -2.38
N LEU A 109 -18.60 -46.75 -2.28
CA LEU A 109 -17.30 -46.11 -2.53
C LEU A 109 -17.18 -45.64 -3.98
N ALA A 110 -17.57 -46.47 -4.96
CA ALA A 110 -17.51 -46.12 -6.38
C ALA A 110 -18.42 -44.93 -6.75
N LYS A 111 -19.64 -44.85 -6.17
CA LYS A 111 -20.57 -43.72 -6.40
C LYS A 111 -20.03 -42.38 -5.91
N ASN A 112 -19.21 -42.37 -4.86
CA ASN A 112 -18.64 -41.16 -4.26
C ASN A 112 -17.17 -40.94 -4.64
N ALA A 113 -16.60 -41.79 -5.49
CA ALA A 113 -15.23 -41.69 -5.93
C ALA A 113 -15.01 -40.41 -6.74
N VAL A 114 -13.90 -39.71 -6.47
CA VAL A 114 -13.47 -38.59 -7.30
C VAL A 114 -13.00 -39.14 -8.66
N PRO A 115 -13.63 -38.78 -9.78
CA PRO A 115 -13.20 -39.28 -11.09
C PRO A 115 -11.79 -38.78 -11.41
N ALA A 116 -10.96 -39.63 -12.02
CA ALA A 116 -9.59 -39.27 -12.43
C ALA A 116 -9.52 -38.10 -13.43
N THR A 117 -10.65 -37.75 -14.05
CA THR A 117 -10.80 -36.59 -14.93
C THR A 117 -10.98 -35.27 -14.18
N ARG A 118 -11.32 -35.28 -12.89
CA ARG A 118 -11.42 -34.07 -12.06
C ARG A 118 -10.01 -33.53 -11.81
N ARG A 119 -9.80 -32.24 -12.07
CA ARG A 119 -8.50 -31.58 -11.95
C ARG A 119 -8.61 -30.27 -11.17
N ILE A 120 -7.55 -29.92 -10.44
CA ILE A 120 -7.30 -28.56 -9.93
C ILE A 120 -6.03 -28.06 -10.62
N ASN A 121 -6.11 -26.92 -11.31
CA ASN A 121 -4.98 -26.35 -12.06
C ASN A 121 -4.27 -27.39 -12.97
N SER A 122 -5.06 -28.14 -13.74
CA SER A 122 -4.61 -29.21 -14.64
C SER A 122 -3.95 -30.45 -14.00
N LYS A 123 -3.89 -30.54 -12.65
CA LYS A 123 -3.39 -31.72 -11.93
C LYS A 123 -4.55 -32.66 -11.53
N PRO A 124 -4.46 -33.98 -11.78
CA PRO A 124 -5.47 -34.96 -11.38
C PRO A 124 -5.52 -35.13 -9.85
N LEU A 125 -6.70 -35.46 -9.31
CA LEU A 125 -6.88 -35.71 -7.88
C LEU A 125 -6.77 -37.22 -7.59
N SER A 126 -5.59 -37.68 -7.18
CA SER A 126 -5.29 -39.09 -6.89
C SER A 126 -5.06 -39.40 -5.40
N GLY A 127 -5.22 -38.42 -4.51
CA GLY A 127 -5.05 -38.52 -3.06
C GLY A 127 -5.45 -37.23 -2.35
N ASP A 128 -5.21 -37.13 -1.04
CA ASP A 128 -5.45 -35.91 -0.26
C ASP A 128 -4.65 -34.73 -0.82
N ILE A 129 -5.29 -33.56 -0.84
CA ILE A 129 -4.71 -32.35 -1.45
C ILE A 129 -4.58 -31.28 -0.38
N THR A 130 -3.35 -30.82 -0.18
CA THR A 130 -3.09 -29.55 0.49
C THR A 130 -2.77 -28.52 -0.58
N LEU A 131 -3.61 -27.49 -0.72
CA LEU A 131 -3.39 -26.40 -1.68
C LEU A 131 -2.66 -25.24 -0.98
N SER A 132 -1.57 -24.79 -1.57
CA SER A 132 -0.94 -23.51 -1.24
C SER A 132 -1.49 -22.38 -2.11
N ALA A 133 -1.22 -21.13 -1.76
CA ALA A 133 -1.54 -19.99 -2.62
C ALA A 133 -0.91 -20.10 -4.02
N ALA A 134 0.26 -20.75 -4.12
CA ALA A 134 0.92 -21.01 -5.39
C ALA A 134 0.15 -22.00 -6.28
N ASP A 135 -0.57 -22.96 -5.70
CA ASP A 135 -1.31 -23.96 -6.48
C ASP A 135 -2.51 -23.38 -7.24
N VAL A 136 -3.00 -22.20 -6.81
CA VAL A 136 -4.20 -21.55 -7.33
C VAL A 136 -3.97 -20.10 -7.80
N ASN A 137 -2.71 -19.67 -7.95
CA ASN A 137 -2.33 -18.30 -8.34
C ASN A 137 -2.93 -17.21 -7.41
N ALA A 138 -3.06 -17.49 -6.12
CA ALA A 138 -3.52 -16.52 -5.13
C ALA A 138 -2.33 -15.77 -4.49
N PHE A 139 -2.61 -14.60 -3.92
CA PHE A 139 -1.66 -13.96 -3.00
C PHE A 139 -1.52 -14.79 -1.73
N ALA A 140 -0.28 -14.99 -1.26
CA ALA A 140 -0.02 -15.69 -0.02
C ALA A 140 -0.64 -14.94 1.18
N LEU A 141 -1.20 -15.67 2.15
CA LEU A 141 -1.76 -15.11 3.39
C LEU A 141 -0.68 -14.56 4.36
N GLY A 142 0.59 -14.68 4.00
CA GLY A 142 1.73 -14.26 4.82
C GLY A 142 2.97 -14.01 3.96
N MET A 143 4.15 -14.26 4.54
CA MET A 143 5.42 -14.12 3.83
C MET A 143 5.45 -14.98 2.57
N THR A 144 6.00 -14.43 1.50
CA THR A 144 6.18 -15.10 0.22
C THR A 144 7.49 -15.86 0.23
N GLY A 145 7.38 -17.20 0.25
CA GLY A 145 8.52 -18.13 0.39
C GLY A 145 9.13 -18.13 1.80
N ASP A 146 10.13 -19.00 2.01
CA ASP A 146 10.99 -19.03 3.20
C ASP A 146 12.31 -18.31 2.93
N TYR A 147 12.23 -17.01 2.64
CA TYR A 147 13.42 -16.20 2.39
C TYR A 147 13.77 -15.37 3.63
N THR A 148 14.84 -15.74 4.31
CA THR A 148 15.57 -14.78 5.14
C THR A 148 16.40 -13.91 4.20
N LEU A 149 15.91 -12.72 3.88
CA LEU A 149 16.64 -11.79 3.03
C LEU A 149 17.91 -11.30 3.74
N GLU A 150 18.95 -11.00 2.96
CA GLU A 150 20.19 -10.43 3.50
C GLU A 150 20.01 -8.95 3.84
N ASN A 151 19.25 -8.22 3.01
CA ASN A 151 18.95 -6.80 3.19
C ASN A 151 17.72 -6.38 2.35
N ASP A 152 17.40 -5.09 2.38
CA ASP A 152 16.26 -4.47 1.72
C ASP A 152 16.42 -4.34 0.19
N LYS A 153 17.59 -4.67 -0.35
CA LYS A 153 17.87 -4.75 -1.79
C LYS A 153 17.88 -6.18 -2.32
N SER A 154 17.67 -7.18 -1.45
CA SER A 154 17.69 -8.60 -1.83
C SER A 154 16.49 -9.03 -2.68
N VAL A 155 15.34 -8.34 -2.61
CA VAL A 155 14.18 -8.69 -3.43
C VAL A 155 14.37 -8.16 -4.85
N GLY A 156 14.66 -9.07 -5.78
CA GLY A 156 14.82 -8.74 -7.20
C GLY A 156 13.51 -8.23 -7.82
N TRP A 157 13.63 -7.30 -8.77
CA TRP A 157 12.47 -6.68 -9.41
C TRP A 157 11.61 -7.68 -10.20
N ASN A 158 12.22 -8.73 -10.74
CA ASN A 158 11.57 -9.78 -11.50
C ASN A 158 11.07 -10.96 -10.62
N TRP A 159 11.17 -10.86 -9.29
CA TRP A 159 10.67 -11.89 -8.38
C TRP A 159 9.15 -11.91 -8.35
N LYS A 160 8.56 -13.00 -7.86
CA LYS A 160 7.10 -13.14 -7.73
C LYS A 160 6.53 -12.07 -6.80
N SER A 161 5.35 -11.53 -7.15
CA SER A 161 4.63 -10.63 -6.25
C SER A 161 4.41 -11.27 -4.88
N GLY A 162 4.55 -10.47 -3.82
CA GLY A 162 4.54 -11.02 -2.47
C GLY A 162 4.91 -10.06 -1.36
N VAL A 163 4.88 -10.59 -0.15
CA VAL A 163 5.33 -9.93 1.09
C VAL A 163 6.65 -10.57 1.51
N TYR A 164 7.68 -9.77 1.73
CA TYR A 164 9.00 -10.25 2.09
C TYR A 164 9.49 -9.65 3.41
N ASN A 165 10.16 -10.44 4.24
CA ASN A 165 10.72 -10.02 5.51
C ASN A 165 12.22 -9.71 5.38
N VAL A 166 12.61 -8.49 5.76
CA VAL A 166 14.00 -8.03 5.74
C VAL A 166 14.51 -7.86 7.17
N PRO A 167 15.42 -8.70 7.68
CA PRO A 167 16.05 -8.51 8.98
C PRO A 167 16.94 -7.25 8.99
N THR A 168 16.90 -6.49 10.08
CA THR A 168 17.74 -5.28 10.29
C THR A 168 18.51 -5.36 11.62
N GLY A 169 19.07 -6.53 11.93
CA GLY A 169 19.91 -6.80 13.10
C GLY A 169 19.15 -6.99 14.42
N GLY A 170 18.11 -6.20 14.68
CA GLY A 170 17.24 -6.32 15.87
C GLY A 170 15.75 -6.06 15.63
N ALA A 171 15.38 -5.76 14.39
CA ALA A 171 14.00 -5.59 13.93
C ALA A 171 13.87 -6.16 12.52
N SER A 172 12.73 -5.92 11.88
CA SER A 172 12.58 -6.17 10.46
C SER A 172 11.80 -5.06 9.75
N SER A 173 12.02 -4.99 8.44
CA SER A 173 11.20 -4.22 7.52
C SER A 173 10.41 -5.18 6.63
N LEU A 174 9.21 -4.75 6.25
CA LEU A 174 8.33 -5.50 5.37
C LEU A 174 8.43 -4.91 3.97
N ILE A 175 8.78 -5.73 2.97
CA ILE A 175 8.74 -5.35 1.57
C ILE A 175 7.45 -5.90 0.94
N LEU A 176 6.60 -4.99 0.47
CA LEU A 176 5.52 -5.32 -0.46
C LEU A 176 6.09 -5.22 -1.88
N HIS A 177 6.13 -6.34 -2.59
CA HIS A 177 6.63 -6.38 -3.98
C HIS A 177 5.49 -6.75 -4.90
N PHE A 178 5.20 -5.89 -5.87
CA PHE A 178 4.23 -6.15 -6.93
C PHE A 178 4.96 -6.20 -8.25
N ASN A 179 4.89 -7.33 -8.93
CA ASN A 179 5.51 -7.58 -10.22
C ASN A 179 4.44 -8.07 -11.21
N MET A 180 4.26 -7.32 -12.30
CA MET A 180 3.45 -7.73 -13.44
C MET A 180 4.30 -8.30 -14.59
N ASN A 181 5.62 -8.10 -14.53
CA ASN A 181 6.62 -8.62 -15.47
C ASN A 181 6.40 -8.19 -16.93
N ILE A 182 5.67 -7.09 -17.13
CA ILE A 182 5.32 -6.51 -18.43
C ILE A 182 5.32 -4.98 -18.33
N GLY A 183 5.51 -4.30 -19.46
CA GLY A 183 5.47 -2.83 -19.54
C GLY A 183 6.71 -2.12 -19.00
N SER A 184 6.73 -0.79 -19.15
CA SER A 184 7.86 0.08 -18.75
C SER A 184 8.09 0.17 -17.25
N CYS A 185 7.08 -0.12 -16.44
CA CYS A 185 7.18 -0.25 -14.98
C CYS A 185 6.73 -1.66 -14.57
N PRO A 186 7.59 -2.68 -14.75
CA PRO A 186 7.20 -4.07 -14.55
C PRO A 186 7.02 -4.42 -13.07
N ALA A 187 7.63 -3.66 -12.16
CA ALA A 187 7.52 -3.90 -10.73
C ALA A 187 7.62 -2.63 -9.88
N VAL A 188 6.98 -2.68 -8.71
CA VAL A 188 7.08 -1.67 -7.65
C VAL A 188 7.30 -2.36 -6.32
N GLN A 189 8.12 -1.74 -5.47
CA GLN A 189 8.31 -2.15 -4.09
C GLN A 189 7.94 -1.03 -3.14
N PHE A 190 7.36 -1.41 -2.00
CA PHE A 190 7.24 -0.58 -0.82
C PHE A 190 8.01 -1.22 0.32
N CYS A 191 8.93 -0.49 0.95
CA CYS A 191 9.61 -0.88 2.17
C CYS A 191 8.94 -0.18 3.36
N VAL A 192 8.38 -0.95 4.28
CA VAL A 192 7.67 -0.47 5.46
C VAL A 192 8.47 -0.86 6.71
N ASN A 193 8.95 0.14 7.44
CA ASN A 193 9.75 -0.08 8.64
C ASN A 193 8.86 -0.29 9.88
N TYR A 194 9.32 -1.13 10.81
CA TYR A 194 8.63 -1.38 12.09
C TYR A 194 8.31 -0.07 12.84
N LYS A 195 7.25 -0.09 13.66
CA LYS A 195 6.80 1.05 14.50
C LYS A 195 6.59 2.37 13.75
N ASN A 196 6.08 2.32 12.52
CA ASN A 196 5.91 3.51 11.66
C ASN A 196 7.24 4.24 11.40
N GLY A 197 8.35 3.50 11.33
CA GLY A 197 9.70 4.03 11.13
C GLY A 197 9.99 4.61 9.73
N GLY A 198 8.96 4.72 8.89
CA GLY A 198 9.07 5.18 7.50
C GLY A 198 8.44 4.19 6.52
N ILE A 199 7.94 4.74 5.42
CA ILE A 199 7.49 3.99 4.26
C ILE A 199 8.26 4.56 3.08
N SER A 200 8.92 3.70 2.31
CA SER A 200 9.61 4.11 1.10
C SER A 200 9.15 3.28 -0.08
N TYR A 201 9.26 3.82 -1.29
CA TYR A 201 8.99 3.09 -2.52
C TYR A 201 10.16 3.16 -3.49
N ARG A 202 10.18 2.21 -4.42
CA ARG A 202 10.99 2.29 -5.65
C ARG A 202 10.29 1.51 -6.74
N SER A 203 10.50 1.91 -7.99
CA SER A 203 9.94 1.24 -9.16
C SER A 203 11.06 0.74 -10.05
N ALA A 204 10.82 -0.40 -10.70
CA ALA A 204 11.70 -0.91 -11.72
C ALA A 204 11.36 -0.32 -13.09
N ARG A 205 12.34 -0.24 -13.97
CA ARG A 205 12.18 0.05 -15.39
C ARG A 205 12.34 -1.22 -16.24
N ASP A 206 11.60 -1.29 -17.35
CA ASP A 206 11.63 -2.39 -18.32
C ASP A 206 13.04 -2.86 -18.67
N GLY A 207 13.38 -4.11 -18.32
CA GLY A 207 14.68 -4.70 -18.67
C GLY A 207 15.90 -4.13 -17.92
N PHE A 208 15.74 -3.05 -17.14
CA PHE A 208 16.82 -2.41 -16.38
C PHE A 208 16.74 -2.72 -14.87
N GLY A 209 15.54 -2.93 -14.32
CA GLY A 209 15.34 -3.11 -12.88
C GLY A 209 15.23 -1.80 -12.11
N PHE A 210 15.60 -1.79 -10.82
CA PHE A 210 15.51 -0.59 -9.98
C PHE A 210 16.63 0.40 -10.32
N GLU A 211 16.32 1.45 -11.09
CA GLU A 211 17.30 2.48 -11.49
C GLU A 211 17.59 3.49 -10.37
N LEU A 212 16.62 3.70 -9.49
CA LEU A 212 16.73 4.60 -8.34
C LEU A 212 16.63 3.81 -7.04
N ASP A 213 17.31 4.32 -6.01
CA ASP A 213 17.18 3.80 -4.66
C ASP A 213 15.81 4.19 -4.05
N TRP A 214 15.57 3.75 -2.83
CA TRP A 214 14.34 4.05 -2.10
C TRP A 214 14.05 5.55 -1.99
N SER A 215 12.80 5.92 -2.26
CA SER A 215 12.24 7.25 -2.03
C SER A 215 11.21 7.20 -0.91
N GLU A 216 11.37 8.04 0.11
CA GLU A 216 10.52 8.03 1.31
C GLU A 216 9.20 8.80 1.11
N PHE A 217 8.10 8.27 1.65
CA PHE A 217 6.86 9.01 1.83
C PHE A 217 6.93 9.88 3.08
N TYR A 218 6.64 11.17 2.92
CA TYR A 218 6.43 12.03 4.06
C TYR A 218 5.08 11.76 4.74
N THR A 219 5.11 11.70 6.06
CA THR A 219 3.93 11.42 6.90
C THR A 219 3.86 12.42 8.05
N THR A 220 2.77 12.39 8.83
CA THR A 220 2.61 13.28 9.99
C THR A 220 3.70 13.07 11.05
N THR A 221 4.21 11.85 11.21
CA THR A 221 5.31 11.50 12.12
C THR A 221 6.69 11.67 11.50
N ARG A 222 6.78 11.87 10.19
CA ARG A 222 8.02 12.04 9.42
C ARG A 222 7.80 13.08 8.32
N LYS A 223 7.65 14.33 8.75
CA LYS A 223 7.45 15.48 7.84
C LYS A 223 8.77 15.84 7.15
N PRO A 224 8.73 16.43 5.95
CA PRO A 224 9.94 17.01 5.37
C PRO A 224 10.49 18.11 6.28
N SER A 225 11.80 18.26 6.28
CA SER A 225 12.46 19.47 6.78
C SER A 225 12.22 20.64 5.83
N ALA A 226 12.47 21.86 6.31
CA ALA A 226 12.43 23.04 5.44
C ALA A 226 13.42 22.92 4.26
N GLY A 227 14.57 22.27 4.47
CA GLY A 227 15.54 22.00 3.41
C GLY A 227 14.99 21.07 2.32
N ASP A 228 14.26 20.04 2.71
CA ASP A 228 13.69 19.05 1.77
C ASP A 228 12.65 19.66 0.81
N VAL A 229 12.03 20.78 1.19
CA VAL A 229 11.02 21.47 0.37
C VAL A 229 11.45 22.87 -0.08
N GLY A 230 12.70 23.26 0.13
CA GLY A 230 13.20 24.59 -0.25
C GLY A 230 12.53 25.76 0.50
N ALA A 231 12.07 25.53 1.73
CA ALA A 231 11.46 26.55 2.59
C ALA A 231 12.49 27.19 3.55
N LEU A 232 12.16 28.38 4.06
CA LEU A 232 12.92 29.02 5.14
C LEU A 232 12.59 28.35 6.49
N PRO A 233 13.58 27.89 7.29
CA PRO A 233 13.32 27.31 8.60
C PRO A 233 12.71 28.30 9.60
N VAL A 234 11.85 27.81 10.49
CA VAL A 234 11.25 28.63 11.58
C VAL A 234 12.27 29.13 12.60
N SER A 235 13.43 28.46 12.70
CA SER A 235 14.57 28.92 13.50
C SER A 235 15.31 30.11 12.87
N GLY A 236 14.87 30.59 11.72
CA GLY A 236 15.57 31.58 10.91
C GLY A 236 16.53 30.94 9.91
N GLY A 237 17.03 31.77 9.00
CA GLY A 237 17.94 31.38 7.92
C GLY A 237 18.30 32.58 7.04
N VAL A 238 19.01 32.32 5.95
CA VAL A 238 19.39 33.34 4.96
C VAL A 238 18.56 33.15 3.70
N ILE A 239 17.94 34.23 3.22
CA ILE A 239 17.32 34.27 1.90
C ILE A 239 18.38 34.84 0.94
N ASN A 240 18.86 34.00 0.02
CA ASN A 240 19.78 34.43 -1.03
C ASN A 240 18.98 35.01 -2.19
N GLY A 241 18.97 36.34 -2.31
CA GLY A 241 18.26 37.08 -3.37
C GLY A 241 17.33 38.16 -2.81
N ASN A 242 16.54 38.76 -3.70
CA ASN A 242 15.55 39.78 -3.40
C ASN A 242 14.24 39.16 -2.89
N LEU A 243 13.61 39.79 -1.88
CA LEU A 243 12.31 39.39 -1.33
C LEU A 243 11.23 40.38 -1.75
N GLY A 244 10.07 39.89 -2.19
CA GLY A 244 8.91 40.73 -2.46
C GLY A 244 7.72 40.34 -1.58
N ILE A 245 7.05 41.33 -1.00
CA ILE A 245 5.87 41.12 -0.15
C ILE A 245 4.62 41.53 -0.94
N GLY A 246 3.83 40.53 -1.32
CA GLY A 246 2.61 40.70 -2.12
C GLY A 246 2.85 40.93 -3.62
N THR A 247 4.09 40.83 -4.09
CA THR A 247 4.51 41.22 -5.44
C THR A 247 5.93 40.71 -5.75
N PRO A 248 6.32 40.47 -7.01
CA PRO A 248 7.73 40.24 -7.37
C PRO A 248 8.60 41.46 -7.05
N ASN A 249 9.83 41.25 -6.61
CA ASN A 249 10.77 42.35 -6.36
C ASN A 249 11.61 42.63 -7.61
N ILE A 250 11.53 43.82 -8.20
CA ILE A 250 12.37 44.24 -9.33
C ILE A 250 13.51 45.20 -8.93
N LEU A 251 13.58 45.64 -7.67
CA LEU A 251 14.75 46.35 -7.16
C LEU A 251 16.01 45.47 -7.25
N GLY A 252 15.85 44.15 -7.09
CA GLY A 252 16.92 43.15 -7.22
C GLY A 252 17.95 43.20 -6.10
N GLY A 253 18.94 42.29 -6.14
CA GLY A 253 19.98 42.18 -5.11
C GLY A 253 19.43 41.99 -3.70
N SER A 254 20.15 42.48 -2.69
CA SER A 254 19.71 42.45 -1.28
C SER A 254 18.65 43.52 -1.01
N SER A 255 17.39 43.22 -1.34
CA SER A 255 16.27 44.16 -1.18
C SER A 255 14.96 43.50 -0.76
N ILE A 256 14.07 44.33 -0.21
CA ILE A 256 12.69 43.99 0.12
C ILE A 256 11.77 45.04 -0.49
N VAL A 257 10.70 44.63 -1.20
CA VAL A 257 9.64 45.53 -1.69
C VAL A 257 8.29 45.20 -1.06
N PHE A 258 7.39 46.18 -1.03
CA PHE A 258 6.11 46.11 -0.33
C PHE A 258 4.95 46.58 -1.22
N GLY A 259 4.02 45.69 -1.54
CA GLY A 259 2.76 46.02 -2.23
C GLY A 259 2.87 46.29 -3.73
N ASP A 260 3.98 46.88 -4.18
CA ASP A 260 4.38 47.01 -5.58
C ASP A 260 5.79 46.46 -5.81
N ASN A 261 6.22 46.37 -7.06
CA ASN A 261 7.47 45.68 -7.40
C ASN A 261 8.74 46.53 -7.21
N ASP A 262 8.63 47.82 -6.90
CA ASP A 262 9.74 48.79 -6.94
C ASP A 262 9.74 49.85 -5.82
N THR A 263 8.88 49.72 -4.80
CA THR A 263 8.89 50.49 -3.56
C THR A 263 9.37 49.60 -2.40
N GLY A 264 10.44 50.02 -1.72
CA GLY A 264 11.10 49.16 -0.75
C GLY A 264 12.39 49.68 -0.14
N ILE A 265 13.17 48.76 0.42
CA ILE A 265 14.52 49.01 0.96
C ILE A 265 15.54 48.13 0.25
N LYS A 266 16.74 48.67 -0.01
CA LYS A 266 17.81 47.97 -0.72
C LYS A 266 19.16 48.31 -0.12
N GLN A 267 19.97 47.29 0.13
CA GLN A 267 21.38 47.48 0.44
C GLN A 267 22.16 47.72 -0.87
N ASN A 268 22.85 48.85 -0.95
CA ASN A 268 23.64 49.26 -2.13
C ASN A 268 25.15 49.30 -1.86
N GLY A 269 25.58 48.64 -0.79
CA GLY A 269 26.96 48.55 -0.36
C GLY A 269 27.03 48.25 1.13
N ASP A 270 28.24 47.94 1.61
CA ASP A 270 28.47 47.81 3.05
C ASP A 270 28.16 49.15 3.74
N GLY A 271 27.38 49.09 4.82
CA GLY A 271 26.90 50.28 5.54
C GLY A 271 25.95 51.22 4.77
N ILE A 272 25.49 50.87 3.54
CA ILE A 272 24.60 51.73 2.73
C ILE A 272 23.22 51.07 2.58
N LEU A 273 22.22 51.65 3.24
CA LEU A 273 20.82 51.26 3.12
C LEU A 273 20.02 52.38 2.45
N ASP A 274 19.39 52.06 1.33
CA ASP A 274 18.61 53.00 0.53
C ASP A 274 17.12 52.67 0.57
N ILE A 275 16.28 53.70 0.65
CA ILE A 275 14.82 53.61 0.50
C ILE A 275 14.45 54.01 -0.92
N TYR A 276 13.62 53.17 -1.56
CA TYR A 276 13.08 53.36 -2.89
C TYR A 276 11.57 53.54 -2.85
N ALA A 277 11.05 54.43 -3.70
CA ALA A 277 9.64 54.56 -3.99
C ALA A 277 9.45 54.65 -5.51
N ASN A 278 8.65 53.74 -6.07
CA ASN A 278 8.40 53.64 -7.51
C ASN A 278 9.70 53.65 -8.34
N GLY A 279 10.67 52.81 -7.93
CA GLY A 279 11.96 52.65 -8.59
C GLY A 279 12.96 53.79 -8.36
N VAL A 280 12.60 54.83 -7.60
CA VAL A 280 13.44 56.00 -7.34
C VAL A 280 13.99 55.98 -5.92
N GLN A 281 15.30 56.14 -5.77
CA GLN A 281 15.92 56.33 -4.45
C GLN A 281 15.46 57.67 -3.85
N VAL A 282 14.83 57.64 -2.68
CA VAL A 282 14.31 58.82 -1.99
C VAL A 282 15.12 59.18 -0.74
N PHE A 283 15.78 58.20 -0.11
CA PHE A 283 16.54 58.41 1.11
C PHE A 283 17.70 57.42 1.23
N ARG A 284 18.81 57.86 1.82
CA ARG A 284 19.99 57.03 2.13
C ARG A 284 20.35 57.11 3.60
N PHE A 285 20.58 55.95 4.19
CA PHE A 285 21.16 55.76 5.52
C PHE A 285 22.59 55.24 5.33
N GLN A 286 23.55 55.94 5.93
CA GLN A 286 24.96 55.56 5.93
C GLN A 286 25.59 55.96 7.28
N ASN A 287 26.81 55.47 7.56
CA ASN A 287 27.42 55.59 8.88
C ASN A 287 27.51 57.02 9.43
N ASP A 288 27.82 57.99 8.56
CA ASP A 288 28.12 59.36 9.00
C ASP A 288 26.97 60.34 8.77
N THR A 289 26.07 60.05 7.83
CA THR A 289 25.01 60.98 7.44
C THR A 289 23.72 60.27 7.06
N LEU A 290 22.63 61.02 7.19
CA LEU A 290 21.34 60.71 6.59
C LEU A 290 21.14 61.65 5.41
N GLU A 291 20.98 61.11 4.21
CA GLU A 291 20.89 61.91 3.00
C GLU A 291 19.51 61.75 2.36
N SER A 292 18.72 62.82 2.41
CA SER A 292 17.49 62.89 1.64
C SER A 292 17.80 63.23 0.18
N LYS A 293 17.34 62.41 -0.76
CA LYS A 293 17.45 62.67 -2.21
C LYS A 293 16.29 63.51 -2.74
N LYS A 294 15.35 63.86 -1.86
CA LYS A 294 14.16 64.67 -2.12
C LYS A 294 14.04 65.77 -1.06
N SER A 295 13.20 66.77 -1.30
CA SER A 295 12.89 67.77 -0.28
C SER A 295 12.25 67.12 0.94
N ILE A 296 12.61 67.57 2.14
CA ILE A 296 12.02 67.12 3.39
C ILE A 296 10.91 68.10 3.78
N ASN A 297 9.68 67.63 3.82
CA ASN A 297 8.56 68.37 4.38
C ASN A 297 8.41 68.02 5.86
N VAL A 298 8.57 69.01 6.74
CA VAL A 298 8.46 68.84 8.19
C VAL A 298 7.23 69.60 8.68
N THR A 299 6.31 68.92 9.37
CA THR A 299 5.10 69.54 9.94
C THR A 299 5.39 70.34 11.21
N GLY A 300 6.46 69.98 11.92
CA GLY A 300 6.92 70.65 13.14
C GLY A 300 8.26 71.38 12.97
N ARG A 301 8.94 71.59 14.09
CA ARG A 301 10.26 72.25 14.13
C ARG A 301 11.37 71.26 13.82
N LEU A 302 12.34 71.68 13.01
CA LEU A 302 13.65 71.04 12.88
C LEU A 302 14.63 71.76 13.83
N THR A 303 15.34 71.00 14.68
CA THR A 303 16.35 71.54 15.60
C THR A 303 17.71 70.92 15.27
N PRO A 304 18.50 71.56 14.41
CA PRO A 304 19.90 71.19 14.17
C PRO A 304 20.73 71.19 15.46
N THR A 305 21.73 70.31 15.53
CA THR A 305 22.76 70.33 16.59
C THR A 305 23.74 71.48 16.41
N ASP A 306 23.85 71.99 15.19
CA ASP A 306 24.66 73.13 14.80
C ASP A 306 23.87 74.03 13.86
N TYR A 307 23.76 75.31 14.22
CA TYR A 307 23.08 76.34 13.44
C TYR A 307 24.06 77.18 12.59
N GLY A 308 25.37 76.89 12.58
CA GLY A 308 26.39 77.73 11.94
C GLY A 308 26.12 78.04 10.46
N ASN A 309 25.57 77.10 9.70
CA ASN A 309 25.18 77.31 8.29
C ASN A 309 23.89 78.16 8.13
N PHE A 310 23.08 78.29 9.19
CA PHE A 310 21.92 79.19 9.25
C PHE A 310 22.34 80.57 9.77
N ASP A 311 23.02 80.62 10.92
CA ASP A 311 23.44 81.84 11.63
C ASP A 311 24.39 82.72 10.83
N SER A 312 25.10 82.16 9.86
CA SER A 312 25.93 82.92 8.90
C SER A 312 25.14 83.67 7.82
N ARG A 313 23.81 83.49 7.74
CA ARG A 313 22.97 84.02 6.65
C ARG A 313 22.07 85.19 7.04
N TYR A 314 21.87 85.46 8.32
CA TYR A 314 20.98 86.52 8.80
C TYR A 314 21.64 87.37 9.88
N VAL A 315 21.14 88.60 10.03
CA VAL A 315 21.52 89.49 11.13
C VAL A 315 20.88 88.95 12.41
N GLN A 316 21.72 88.63 13.39
CA GLN A 316 21.30 88.09 14.68
C GLN A 316 21.00 89.22 15.67
N ASP A 317 21.70 90.35 15.58
CA ASP A 317 21.52 91.52 16.45
C ASP A 317 22.12 92.80 15.83
N ILE A 318 21.73 93.98 16.33
CA ILE A 318 22.22 95.31 15.95
C ILE A 318 22.52 96.13 17.21
N ARG A 319 23.68 96.79 17.27
CA ARG A 319 24.05 97.66 18.41
C ARG A 319 24.79 98.92 18.01
N LEU A 320 24.94 99.84 18.95
CA LEU A 320 25.95 100.89 18.89
C LEU A 320 27.23 100.42 19.57
N GLY A 321 28.37 100.54 18.88
CA GLY A 321 29.68 100.18 19.39
C GLY A 321 30.23 101.18 20.42
N SER A 322 31.54 101.13 20.63
CA SER A 322 32.22 101.99 21.61
C SER A 322 32.02 103.48 21.33
N LEU A 323 31.77 104.25 22.40
CA LEU A 323 31.70 105.70 22.37
C LEU A 323 33.05 106.28 21.96
N GLN A 324 33.03 107.26 21.06
CA GLN A 324 34.16 108.13 20.76
C GLN A 324 33.77 109.57 21.08
N TYR A 325 34.64 110.26 21.80
CA TYR A 325 34.54 111.70 22.05
C TYR A 325 35.46 112.45 21.08
N GLY A 326 34.95 113.54 20.51
CA GLY A 326 35.73 114.48 19.72
C GLY A 326 35.44 115.90 20.21
N GLN A 327 36.50 116.67 20.50
CA GLN A 327 36.37 118.09 20.83
C GLN A 327 35.93 118.86 19.58
N VAL A 328 34.89 119.68 19.71
CA VAL A 328 34.30 120.48 18.63
C VAL A 328 34.74 121.94 18.74
N TRP A 329 34.70 122.52 19.94
CA TRP A 329 35.16 123.90 20.15
C TRP A 329 36.69 124.00 20.02
N ASN A 330 37.16 124.89 19.13
CA ASN A 330 38.57 125.00 18.74
C ASN A 330 39.24 123.66 18.38
N GLY A 331 38.45 122.66 17.96
CA GLY A 331 38.89 121.30 17.63
C GLY A 331 38.36 120.84 16.26
N PRO A 332 38.90 119.75 15.70
CA PRO A 332 38.52 119.27 14.37
C PRO A 332 37.14 118.58 14.32
N GLY A 333 36.52 118.27 15.47
CA GLY A 333 35.27 117.52 15.54
C GLY A 333 35.37 116.13 14.91
N PHE A 334 34.31 115.69 14.24
CA PHE A 334 34.28 114.46 13.45
C PHE A 334 33.94 114.77 12.00
N SER A 335 34.74 114.27 11.06
CA SER A 335 34.35 114.17 9.67
C SER A 335 33.32 113.06 9.48
N ASP A 336 32.59 113.10 8.36
CA ASP A 336 31.78 111.95 7.94
C ASP A 336 32.67 110.69 7.90
N THR A 337 32.19 109.62 8.51
CA THR A 337 32.89 108.36 8.63
C THR A 337 31.86 107.25 8.51
N SER A 338 32.02 106.41 7.47
CA SER A 338 31.08 105.33 7.15
C SER A 338 30.73 104.48 8.39
N GLY A 339 29.43 104.32 8.63
CA GLY A 339 28.90 103.54 9.75
C GLY A 339 28.86 104.23 11.10
N TYR A 340 29.30 105.48 11.24
CA TYR A 340 29.23 106.23 12.49
C TYR A 340 28.03 107.17 12.55
N VAL A 341 27.45 107.31 13.74
CA VAL A 341 26.38 108.26 14.04
C VAL A 341 26.73 109.09 15.27
N ILE A 342 26.31 110.36 15.29
CA ILE A 342 26.40 111.20 16.48
C ILE A 342 25.38 110.68 17.50
N THR A 343 25.83 110.49 18.74
CA THR A 343 25.04 109.92 19.84
C THR A 343 24.92 110.85 21.04
N GLY A 344 25.55 112.02 20.98
CA GLY A 344 25.43 113.06 22.00
C GLY A 344 26.22 114.32 21.63
N ILE A 345 25.78 115.44 22.18
CA ILE A 345 26.43 116.75 22.08
C ILE A 345 26.68 117.24 23.50
N ILE A 346 27.87 117.78 23.76
CA ILE A 346 28.30 118.25 25.08
C ILE A 346 28.53 119.74 25.02
N ASN A 347 27.91 120.45 25.95
CA ASN A 347 28.22 121.82 26.34
C ASN A 347 28.30 121.83 27.86
N GLY A 348 29.52 121.72 28.39
CA GLY A 348 29.82 121.58 29.81
C GLY A 348 29.88 122.92 30.55
N ASN A 349 30.13 124.02 29.85
CA ASN A 349 30.17 125.36 30.43
C ASN A 349 28.83 126.14 30.27
N SER A 350 27.87 125.57 29.53
CA SER A 350 26.55 126.13 29.24
C SER A 350 26.57 127.49 28.52
N ASP A 351 27.59 127.73 27.68
CA ASP A 351 27.66 128.91 26.81
C ASP A 351 26.92 128.68 25.46
N GLU A 352 27.03 129.59 24.50
CA GLU A 352 26.37 129.44 23.19
C GLU A 352 27.07 128.47 22.23
N LEU A 353 28.19 127.85 22.64
CA LEU A 353 29.06 127.02 21.81
C LEU A 353 29.03 125.55 22.24
N ILE A 354 29.28 124.64 21.30
CA ILE A 354 29.36 123.19 21.58
C ILE A 354 30.81 122.83 21.89
N ASP A 355 31.08 122.30 23.08
CA ASP A 355 32.41 121.87 23.50
C ASP A 355 32.86 120.58 22.80
N GLY A 356 31.97 119.60 22.68
CA GLY A 356 32.30 118.28 22.14
C GLY A 356 31.13 117.47 21.62
N ALA A 357 31.43 116.42 20.85
CA ALA A 357 30.46 115.49 20.30
C ALA A 357 30.84 114.05 20.64
N HIS A 358 29.83 113.23 20.87
CA HIS A 358 29.94 111.78 20.99
C HIS A 358 29.48 111.12 19.69
N ARG A 359 30.24 110.14 19.20
CA ARG A 359 29.80 109.25 18.11
C ARG A 359 30.01 107.79 18.45
N ARG A 360 29.26 106.90 17.80
CA ARG A 360 29.42 105.45 17.88
C ARG A 360 29.26 104.83 16.49
N PRO A 361 29.99 103.75 16.16
CA PRO A 361 29.68 102.97 14.98
C PRO A 361 28.39 102.17 15.23
N ILE A 362 27.49 102.07 14.27
CA ILE A 362 26.45 101.03 14.32
C ILE A 362 27.06 99.72 13.81
N GLN A 363 26.79 98.65 14.55
CA GLN A 363 27.34 97.33 14.30
C GLN A 363 26.21 96.32 14.13
N LYS A 364 26.42 95.29 13.30
CA LYS A 364 25.53 94.15 13.12
C LYS A 364 26.25 92.84 13.46
N LEU A 365 25.54 91.91 14.10
CA LEU A 365 26.04 90.57 14.43
C LEU A 365 25.62 89.59 13.34
N ILE A 366 26.59 88.92 12.71
CA ILE A 366 26.35 87.84 11.75
C ILE A 366 27.38 86.75 12.02
N GLY A 367 26.96 85.48 12.13
CA GLY A 367 27.88 84.35 12.34
C GLY A 367 28.77 84.51 13.58
N ASN A 368 28.22 85.03 14.68
CA ASN A 368 28.95 85.31 15.93
C ASN A 368 30.07 86.39 15.81
N GLN A 369 30.08 87.19 14.74
CA GLN A 369 31.02 88.30 14.54
C GLN A 369 30.30 89.64 14.40
N TRP A 370 30.78 90.68 15.10
CA TRP A 370 30.31 92.05 14.95
C TRP A 370 31.01 92.75 13.80
N TYR A 371 30.22 93.30 12.87
CA TYR A 371 30.69 94.09 11.74
C TYR A 371 30.22 95.53 11.89
N ASN A 372 31.09 96.50 11.63
CA ASN A 372 30.65 97.88 11.44
C ASN A 372 29.81 97.96 10.16
N VAL A 373 28.69 98.66 10.22
CA VAL A 373 27.88 98.91 9.02
C VAL A 373 28.58 99.94 8.12
N VAL A 374 28.11 100.05 6.88
CA VAL A 374 28.64 100.97 5.88
C VAL A 374 27.54 101.98 5.53
N SER A 375 27.88 103.26 5.51
CA SER A 375 27.09 104.33 4.90
C SER A 375 27.38 104.39 3.39
N ILE A 376 26.33 104.47 2.57
CA ILE A 376 26.41 104.51 1.09
C ILE A 376 26.31 105.93 0.53
#